data_AF-A0A6N7HZF4-F1
#
_entry.id   AF-A0A6N7HZF4-F1
#
_cell.length_a   1.000
_cell.length_b   1.000
_cell.length_c   1.000
_cell.angle_alpha   90.00
_cell.angle_beta   90.00
_cell.angle_gamma   90.00
#
_symmetry.space_group_name_H-M   'P 1'
#
loop_
_entity.id
_entity.type
_entity.pdbx_description
1 polymer ?
#
loop_
_entity_poly.entity_id
_entity_poly.type
_entity_poly.pdbx_seq_one_letter_code
_entity_poly.pdbx_strand_id
1 'polypeptide(L)'
;MPLWDYWHHIEYRRELRKGHYLHEYTEIVEDQGWVLRRRGMTPEEYFSYYTRGCAEDFLGRVRAKPGTWLVAVYRTGASPYGERTLRGSIRMRWPARFLDASSAEPT
;
A
#
# COMPACT_ATOMS: atom_id res chain seq x y z
N MET A 1 1.92 20.66 -20.66
CA MET A 1 2.29 20.31 -19.27
C MET A 1 3.12 19.04 -19.33
N PRO A 2 4.15 18.84 -18.49
CA PRO A 2 4.86 17.57 -18.44
C PRO A 2 3.87 16.45 -18.13
N LEU A 3 3.92 15.36 -18.90
CA LEU A 3 3.14 14.17 -18.62
C LEU A 3 3.90 13.41 -17.52
N TRP A 4 3.37 13.40 -16.31
CA TRP A 4 4.10 12.83 -15.20
C TRP A 4 3.73 11.36 -14.99
N ASP A 5 4.75 10.51 -14.94
CA ASP A 5 4.66 9.05 -14.97
C ASP A 5 4.75 8.45 -13.55
N TYR A 6 3.77 8.81 -12.72
CA TYR A 6 3.71 8.47 -11.29
C TYR A 6 2.33 7.98 -10.80
N TRP A 7 1.44 7.55 -11.70
CA TRP A 7 0.22 6.84 -11.29
C TRP A 7 0.54 5.42 -10.86
N HIS A 8 -0.06 4.99 -9.75
CA HIS A 8 0.13 3.69 -9.17
C HIS A 8 -1.19 3.06 -8.70
N HIS A 9 -1.28 1.74 -8.81
CA HIS A 9 -2.30 0.92 -8.18
C HIS A 9 -1.67 0.12 -7.04
N ILE A 10 -2.27 0.17 -5.86
CA ILE A 10 -1.87 -0.61 -4.71
C ILE A 10 -2.95 -1.66 -4.46
N GLU A 11 -2.60 -2.93 -4.61
CA GLU A 11 -3.50 -4.02 -4.28
C GLU A 11 -3.24 -4.54 -2.87
N TYR A 12 -4.31 -4.70 -2.10
CA TYR A 12 -4.28 -5.19 -0.73
C TYR A 12 -4.94 -6.57 -0.69
N ARG A 13 -4.14 -7.59 -0.43
CA ARG A 13 -4.61 -8.97 -0.35
C ARG A 13 -4.40 -9.52 1.06
N ARG A 14 -5.47 -9.91 1.74
CA ARG A 14 -5.38 -10.52 3.08
C ARG A 14 -5.10 -12.01 2.96
N GLU A 15 -4.13 -12.49 3.73
CA GLU A 15 -3.81 -13.91 3.84
C GLU A 15 -4.90 -14.61 4.67
N LEU A 16 -5.62 -15.56 4.06
CA LEU A 16 -6.64 -16.35 4.75
C LEU A 16 -6.03 -17.62 5.37
N ARG A 17 -5.06 -18.20 4.66
CA ARG A 17 -4.23 -19.34 5.06
C ARG A 17 -2.94 -19.27 4.27
N LYS A 18 -1.88 -19.97 4.69
CA LYS A 18 -0.55 -19.92 4.05
C LYS A 18 -0.66 -20.13 2.53
N GLY A 19 -0.24 -19.12 1.75
CA GLY A 19 -0.26 -19.15 0.29
C GLY A 19 -1.62 -18.84 -0.37
N HIS A 20 -2.68 -18.60 0.41
CA HIS A 20 -4.00 -18.21 -0.09
C HIS A 20 -4.34 -16.79 0.34
N TYR A 21 -4.53 -15.93 -0.65
CA TYR A 21 -4.78 -14.52 -0.46
C TYR A 21 -6.13 -14.14 -1.05
N LEU A 22 -6.89 -13.33 -0.33
CA LEU A 22 -8.10 -12.69 -0.82
C LEU A 22 -7.76 -11.25 -1.22
N HIS A 23 -7.93 -10.88 -2.47
CA HIS A 23 -7.88 -9.48 -2.88
C HIS A 23 -9.09 -8.77 -2.27
N GLU A 24 -8.86 -7.82 -1.36
CA GLU A 24 -9.95 -7.09 -0.70
C GLU A 24 -10.07 -5.66 -1.21
N TYR A 25 -8.94 -5.00 -1.52
CA TYR A 25 -8.94 -3.61 -1.92
C TYR A 25 -7.94 -3.30 -3.03
N THR A 26 -8.28 -2.30 -3.84
CA THR A 26 -7.37 -1.60 -4.73
C THR A 26 -7.43 -0.11 -4.41
N GLU A 27 -6.28 0.50 -4.16
CA GLU A 27 -6.13 1.95 -4.07
C GLU A 27 -5.46 2.47 -5.34
N ILE A 28 -5.99 3.55 -5.90
CA ILE A 28 -5.41 4.24 -7.06
C ILE A 28 -4.83 5.56 -6.54
N VAL A 29 -3.52 5.76 -6.73
CA VAL A 29 -2.81 6.92 -6.20
C VAL A 29 -1.94 7.58 -7.26
N GLU A 30 -1.83 8.90 -7.16
CA GLU A 30 -0.90 9.72 -7.91
C GLU A 30 0.22 10.14 -6.95
N ASP A 31 1.34 9.40 -6.95
CA ASP A 31 2.37 9.55 -5.91
C ASP A 31 3.77 9.19 -6.41
N GLN A 32 4.74 10.02 -6.05
CA GLN A 32 6.15 9.93 -6.44
C GLN A 32 6.99 9.08 -5.48
N GLY A 33 6.47 8.67 -4.34
CA GLY A 33 7.26 8.00 -3.31
C GLY A 33 8.01 6.76 -3.79
N TRP A 34 7.47 5.99 -4.76
CA TRP A 34 8.13 4.81 -5.34
C TRP A 34 9.16 5.09 -6.45
N VAL A 35 9.34 6.36 -6.84
CA VAL A 35 10.39 6.78 -7.79
C VAL A 35 11.54 7.52 -7.11
N LEU A 36 11.39 7.90 -5.85
CA LEU A 36 12.41 8.58 -5.06
C LEU A 36 13.44 7.60 -4.47
N ARG A 37 14.58 8.14 -4.07
CA ARG A 37 15.62 7.42 -3.31
C ARG A 37 15.83 8.12 -1.98
N ARG A 38 16.05 7.34 -0.92
CA ARG A 38 16.38 7.87 0.42
C ARG A 38 17.84 7.56 0.75
N ARG A 39 18.59 8.59 1.16
CA ARG A 39 19.98 8.41 1.60
C ARG A 39 20.04 7.45 2.79
N GLY A 40 20.95 6.48 2.73
CA GLY A 40 21.14 5.49 3.79
C GLY A 40 20.16 4.32 3.76
N MET A 41 19.36 4.18 2.68
CA MET A 41 18.55 2.98 2.42
C MET A 41 18.82 2.48 1.00
N THR A 42 18.76 1.17 0.82
CA THR A 42 18.67 0.59 -0.53
C THR A 42 17.31 0.91 -1.16
N PRO A 43 17.17 0.81 -2.50
CA PRO A 43 15.88 0.94 -3.15
C PRO A 43 14.81 -0.01 -2.60
N GLU A 44 15.17 -1.24 -2.25
CA GLU A 44 14.25 -2.26 -1.71
C GLU A 44 13.81 -1.95 -0.28
N GLU A 45 14.74 -1.46 0.56
CA GLU A 45 14.45 -1.01 1.92
C GLU A 45 13.50 0.19 1.89
N TYR A 46 13.81 1.19 1.05
CA TYR A 46 12.98 2.37 0.90
C TYR A 46 11.60 2.03 0.32
N PHE A 47 11.53 1.17 -0.70
CA PHE A 47 10.27 0.64 -1.23
C PHE A 47 9.43 0.01 -0.11
N SER A 48 10.05 -0.82 0.72
CA SER A 48 9.34 -1.52 1.80
C SER A 48 8.86 -0.58 2.89
N TYR A 49 9.71 0.38 3.29
CA TYR A 49 9.38 1.42 4.26
C TYR A 49 8.22 2.30 3.78
N TYR A 50 8.32 2.82 2.55
CA TYR A 50 7.33 3.71 1.98
C TYR A 50 5.98 3.01 1.79
N THR A 51 5.99 1.82 1.19
CA THR A 51 4.78 1.02 0.96
C THR A 51 4.09 0.65 2.26
N ARG A 52 4.84 0.35 3.32
CA ARG A 52 4.24 0.10 4.65
C ARG A 52 3.52 1.34 5.17
N GLY A 53 4.11 2.52 5.06
CA GLY A 53 3.46 3.77 5.49
C GLY A 53 2.14 4.02 4.76
N CYS A 54 2.13 3.92 3.43
CA CYS A 54 0.91 4.04 2.62
C CYS A 54 -0.14 2.98 3.02
N ALA A 55 0.31 1.75 3.26
CA ALA A 55 -0.60 0.67 3.62
C ALA A 55 -1.22 0.84 5.01
N GLU A 56 -0.46 1.30 6.00
CA GLU A 56 -0.97 1.56 7.35
C GLU A 56 -2.04 2.66 7.35
N ASP A 57 -1.82 3.74 6.60
CA ASP A 57 -2.81 4.80 6.42
C ASP A 57 -4.10 4.26 5.76
N PHE A 58 -3.97 3.60 4.60
CA PHE A 58 -5.13 3.10 3.85
C PHE A 58 -5.92 2.05 4.62
N LEU A 59 -5.26 1.05 5.21
CA LEU A 59 -5.91 0.00 6.00
C LEU A 59 -6.60 0.57 7.24
N GLY A 60 -6.07 1.65 7.82
CA GLY A 60 -6.72 2.43 8.86
C GLY A 60 -8.00 3.09 8.36
N ARG A 61 -7.93 3.85 7.26
CA ARG A 61 -9.07 4.56 6.66
C ARG A 61 -10.24 3.62 6.33
N VAL A 62 -9.95 2.46 5.76
CA VAL A 62 -11.00 1.48 5.38
C VAL A 62 -11.40 0.55 6.52
N ARG A 63 -10.83 0.72 7.73
CA ARG A 63 -11.06 -0.14 8.90
C ARG A 63 -10.87 -1.62 8.57
N ALA A 64 -9.77 -1.93 7.88
CA ALA A 64 -9.50 -3.25 7.35
C ALA A 64 -9.41 -4.31 8.46
N LYS A 65 -9.78 -5.54 8.13
CA LYS A 65 -9.68 -6.67 9.06
C LYS A 65 -8.23 -6.91 9.48
N PRO A 66 -7.95 -7.18 10.77
CA PRO A 66 -6.61 -7.51 11.24
C PRO A 66 -6.12 -8.79 10.57
N GLY A 67 -4.80 -8.91 10.42
CA GLY A 67 -4.19 -10.11 9.84
C GLY A 67 -2.90 -9.84 9.10
N THR A 68 -2.48 -10.82 8.30
CA THR A 68 -1.33 -10.67 7.42
C THR A 68 -1.80 -10.23 6.04
N TRP A 69 -1.15 -9.22 5.49
CA TRP A 69 -1.48 -8.60 4.23
C TRP A 69 -0.29 -8.68 3.28
N LEU A 70 -0.58 -9.02 2.02
CA LEU A 70 0.31 -8.82 0.89
C LEU A 70 -0.13 -7.54 0.18
N VAL A 71 0.77 -6.56 0.14
CA VAL A 71 0.53 -5.27 -0.51
C VAL A 71 1.41 -5.20 -1.75
N ALA A 72 0.78 -5.14 -2.92
CA ALA A 72 1.46 -5.15 -4.21
C ALA A 72 1.27 -3.81 -4.92
N VAL A 73 2.37 -3.18 -5.34
CA VAL A 73 2.36 -1.88 -6.00
C VAL A 73 2.62 -2.08 -7.48
N TYR A 74 1.73 -1.52 -8.30
CA TYR A 74 1.80 -1.51 -9.75
C TYR A 74 1.93 -0.07 -10.22
N ARG A 75 2.81 0.18 -11.17
CA ARG A 75 2.88 1.46 -11.89
C ARG A 75 1.93 1.38 -13.09
N THR A 76 1.18 2.45 -13.35
CA THR A 76 0.25 2.54 -14.49
C THR A 76 0.59 3.64 -15.49
N GLY A 77 1.72 4.31 -15.32
CA GLY A 77 2.18 5.29 -16.30
C GLY A 77 1.73 6.72 -15.97
N ALA A 78 1.37 7.43 -17.02
CA ALA A 78 0.82 8.78 -16.95
C ALA A 78 -0.71 8.85 -16.73
N SER A 79 -1.37 7.71 -16.51
CA SER A 79 -2.79 7.66 -16.20
C SER A 79 -3.09 6.50 -15.24
N PRO A 80 -4.21 6.52 -14.51
CA PRO A 80 -4.62 5.38 -13.69
C PRO A 80 -5.03 4.17 -14.53
N TYR A 81 -5.31 4.34 -15.83
CA TYR A 81 -5.79 3.26 -16.70
C TYR A 81 -4.72 2.67 -17.62
N GLY A 82 -3.45 3.07 -17.45
CA GLY A 82 -2.37 2.56 -18.28
C GLY A 82 -1.95 1.13 -17.91
N GLU A 83 -1.00 0.59 -18.67
CA GLU A 83 -0.50 -0.76 -18.48
C GLU A 83 0.08 -0.95 -17.07
N ARG A 84 -0.30 -2.04 -16.41
CA ARG A 84 0.07 -2.33 -15.04
C ARG A 84 1.40 -3.08 -14.99
N THR A 85 2.48 -2.39 -14.64
CA THR A 85 3.78 -3.02 -14.37
C THR A 85 3.99 -3.22 -12.88
N LEU A 86 4.21 -4.46 -12.42
CA LEU A 86 4.53 -4.74 -11.01
C LEU A 86 5.86 -4.07 -10.63
N ARG A 87 5.83 -3.23 -9.59
CA ARG A 87 7.03 -2.62 -9.01
C ARG A 87 7.61 -3.47 -7.90
N GLY A 88 6.75 -4.07 -7.09
CA GLY A 88 7.15 -4.91 -5.98
C GLY A 88 5.98 -5.21 -5.07
N SER A 89 6.24 -5.98 -4.03
CA SER A 89 5.25 -6.25 -2.98
C SER A 89 5.93 -6.40 -1.63
N ILE A 90 5.18 -6.09 -0.58
CA ILE A 90 5.57 -6.37 0.79
C ILE A 90 4.55 -7.27 1.46
N ARG A 91 5.02 -8.04 2.44
CA ARG A 91 4.17 -8.71 3.40
C ARG A 91 4.22 -7.96 4.72
N MET A 92 3.07 -7.64 5.29
CA MET A 92 2.98 -6.92 6.57
C MET A 92 1.88 -7.47 7.47
N ARG A 93 2.00 -7.22 8.78
CA ARG A 93 0.97 -7.55 9.76
C ARG A 93 0.18 -6.28 10.10
N TRP A 94 -1.14 -6.34 9.97
CA TRP A 94 -2.08 -5.30 10.39
C TRP A 94 -2.72 -5.71 11.73
N PRO A 95 -2.47 -4.97 12.83
CA PRO A 95 -2.90 -5.39 14.16
C PRO A 95 -4.35 -4.99 14.47
N ALA A 96 -4.97 -5.70 15.42
CA ALA A 96 -6.36 -5.46 15.83
C ALA A 96 -6.61 -4.09 16.49
N ARG A 97 -5.60 -3.54 17.17
CA ARG A 97 -5.68 -2.29 17.93
C ARG A 97 -6.10 -1.04 17.14
N PHE A 98 -6.04 -1.08 15.80
CA PHE A 98 -6.44 0.05 14.97
C PHE A 98 -7.96 0.13 14.73
N LEU A 99 -8.73 -0.87 15.15
CA LEU A 99 -10.20 -0.81 15.14
C LEU A 99 -10.78 -0.10 16.37
N ASP A 100 -10.06 -0.14 17.50
CA ASP A 100 -10.55 0.34 18.80
C ASP A 100 -10.30 1.85 19.03
N ALA A 101 -9.39 2.47 18.27
CA ALA A 101 -9.00 3.87 18.45
C ALA A 101 -10.04 4.89 17.95
N SER A 102 -11.15 4.44 17.34
CA SER A 102 -12.24 5.31 16.87
C SER A 102 -13.32 5.59 17.93
N SER A 103 -13.21 5.04 19.14
CA SER A 103 -14.25 5.16 20.18
C SER A 103 -13.91 6.13 21.32
N ALA A 104 -12.82 6.90 21.20
CA ALA A 104 -12.48 7.94 22.16
C ALA A 104 -12.82 9.33 21.60
N GLU A 105 -14.08 9.76 21.73
CA GLU A 105 -14.40 11.19 21.72
C GLU A 105 -14.03 11.78 23.10
N PRO A 106 -13.24 12.86 23.17
CA PRO A 106 -13.06 13.59 24.41
C PRO A 106 -14.35 14.38 24.71
N THR A 107 -14.91 14.13 25.89
CA THR A 107 -16.01 14.92 26.49
C THR A 107 -15.52 16.29 26.91
#